data_AF-A0A3D0CTX2-F1
#
_entry.id   AF-A0A3D0CTX2-F1
#
_cell.length_a   1.000
_cell.length_b   1.000
_cell.length_c   1.000
_cell.angle_alpha   90.00
_cell.angle_beta   90.00
_cell.angle_gamma   90.00
#
_symmetry.space_group_name_H-M   'P 1'
#
loop_
_entity.id
_entity.type
_entity.pdbx_description
1 polymer ?
#
loop_
_entity_poly.entity_id
_entity_poly.type
_entity_poly.pdbx_seq_one_letter_code
_entity_poly.pdbx_strand_id
1 'polypeptide(L)'
;MTDFDHDVVIDQILELGDGLGFEVQKEFTVMRGCRIDAIWRSRVANLGTISYAFEVHRKGSRDSAILNLQRVRRDPTIQKVVVVSTRDELNRFRLEIESLDEGFRTAVGYFEVQDLQRALDHLQTLKDILKTLGLLSSDGLLD
;
A
#
# COMPACT_ATOMS: atom_id res chain seq x y z
N MET A 1 -2.99 -11.58 -14.83
CA MET A 1 -2.11 -10.56 -15.43
C MET A 1 -0.66 -10.98 -15.19
N THR A 2 0.19 -11.04 -16.23
CA THR A 2 1.58 -11.56 -16.11
C THR A 2 2.62 -10.46 -15.89
N ASP A 3 2.27 -9.20 -16.12
CA ASP A 3 3.15 -8.04 -15.95
C ASP A 3 2.32 -6.76 -15.71
N PHE A 4 2.95 -5.73 -15.13
CA PHE A 4 2.32 -4.43 -14.83
C PHE A 4 3.34 -3.29 -14.91
N ASP A 5 2.87 -2.05 -14.99
CA ASP A 5 3.74 -0.88 -14.86
C ASP A 5 3.88 -0.49 -13.39
N HIS A 6 5.13 -0.33 -12.93
CA HIS A 6 5.45 -0.10 -11.53
C HIS A 6 4.87 1.22 -11.02
N ASP A 7 5.07 2.31 -11.77
CA ASP A 7 4.69 3.64 -11.31
C ASP A 7 3.17 3.81 -11.38
N VAL A 8 2.53 3.18 -12.36
CA VAL A 8 1.06 3.12 -12.44
C VAL A 8 0.47 2.40 -11.22
N VAL A 9 1.06 1.28 -10.78
CA VAL A 9 0.57 0.58 -9.58
C VAL A 9 0.77 1.41 -8.32
N ILE A 10 1.86 2.19 -8.22
CA ILE A 10 2.04 3.14 -7.12
C ILE A 10 0.92 4.17 -7.12
N ASP A 11 0.63 4.78 -8.27
CA ASP A 11 -0.41 5.80 -8.38
C ASP A 11 -1.79 5.22 -8.02
N GLN A 12 -2.08 3.97 -8.41
CA GLN A 12 -3.29 3.25 -8.02
C GLN A 12 -3.38 3.00 -6.51
N ILE A 13 -2.28 2.68 -5.85
CA ILE A 13 -2.24 2.54 -4.38
C ILE A 13 -2.54 3.89 -3.72
N LEU A 14 -1.98 4.98 -4.23
CA LEU A 14 -2.24 6.31 -3.69
C LEU A 14 -3.70 6.71 -3.88
N GLU A 15 -4.25 6.48 -5.08
CA GLU A 15 -5.66 6.74 -5.40
C GLU A 15 -6.61 5.95 -4.49
N LEU A 16 -6.34 4.67 -4.26
CA LEU A 16 -7.14 3.85 -3.37
C LEU A 16 -7.08 4.37 -1.93
N GLY A 17 -5.88 4.72 -1.45
CA GLY A 17 -5.70 5.24 -0.09
C GLY A 17 -6.42 6.57 0.12
N ASP A 18 -6.24 7.52 -0.79
CA ASP A 18 -6.90 8.82 -0.76
C ASP A 18 -8.43 8.67 -0.83
N GLY A 19 -8.93 7.83 -1.73
CA GLY A 19 -10.36 7.57 -1.87
C GLY A 19 -11.00 6.85 -0.67
N LEU A 20 -10.21 6.23 0.20
CA LEU A 20 -10.64 5.69 1.50
C LEU A 20 -10.45 6.67 2.67
N GLY A 21 -9.93 7.87 2.41
CA GLY A 21 -9.73 8.93 3.39
C GLY A 21 -8.40 8.86 4.16
N PHE A 22 -7.41 8.14 3.65
CA PHE A 22 -6.05 8.17 4.21
C PHE A 22 -5.27 9.38 3.67
N GLU A 23 -4.38 9.93 4.49
CA GLU A 23 -3.31 10.80 4.00
C GLU A 23 -2.26 9.93 3.31
N VAL A 24 -2.04 10.15 2.01
CA VAL A 24 -1.13 9.33 1.20
C VAL A 24 0.15 10.07 0.85
N GLN A 25 1.26 9.34 0.78
CA GLN A 25 2.56 9.88 0.38
C GLN A 25 3.27 8.93 -0.58
N LYS A 26 3.68 9.45 -1.75
CA LYS A 26 4.54 8.77 -2.71
C LYS A 26 6.01 8.87 -2.28
N GLU A 27 6.78 7.81 -2.52
CA GLU A 27 8.22 7.73 -2.29
C GLU A 27 8.68 8.24 -0.91
N PHE A 28 8.51 7.42 0.11
CA PHE A 28 8.93 7.73 1.46
C PHE A 28 10.37 7.26 1.73
N THR A 29 11.27 8.20 1.98
CA THR A 29 12.66 7.88 2.38
C THR A 29 12.71 7.61 3.87
N VAL A 30 12.97 6.35 4.26
CA VAL A 30 13.07 5.91 5.65
C VAL A 30 14.41 6.32 6.25
N MET A 31 15.48 6.05 5.49
CA MET A 31 16.87 6.39 5.81
C MET A 31 17.67 6.39 4.50
N ARG A 32 18.91 6.85 4.53
CA ARG A 32 19.77 6.86 3.33
C ARG A 32 19.85 5.45 2.72
N GLY A 33 19.43 5.32 1.46
CA GLY A 33 19.42 4.05 0.73
C GLY A 33 18.26 3.10 1.08
N CYS A 34 17.22 3.58 1.77
CA CYS A 34 15.99 2.83 2.05
C CYS A 34 14.79 3.71 1.67
N ARG A 35 14.07 3.30 0.63
CA ARG A 35 12.88 4.00 0.13
C ARG A 35 11.73 3.01 0.06
N ILE A 36 10.54 3.47 0.41
CA ILE A 36 9.27 2.76 0.29
C ILE A 36 8.42 3.51 -0.72
N ASP A 37 7.67 2.78 -1.56
CA ASP A 37 6.96 3.39 -2.69
C ASP A 37 5.75 4.21 -2.28
N ALA A 38 4.99 3.77 -1.28
CA ALA A 38 3.87 4.54 -0.74
C ALA A 38 3.66 4.35 0.76
N ILE A 39 3.12 5.38 1.42
CA ILE A 39 2.63 5.33 2.79
C ILE A 39 1.19 5.82 2.81
N TRP A 40 0.32 5.13 3.55
CA TRP A 40 -0.99 5.64 3.97
C TRP A 40 -0.96 5.96 5.47
N ARG A 41 -1.56 7.07 5.89
CA ARG A 41 -1.66 7.46 7.29
C ARG A 41 -3.09 7.83 7.66
N SER A 42 -3.48 7.50 8.87
CA SER A 42 -4.73 7.98 9.47
C SER A 42 -4.49 8.41 10.91
N ARG A 43 -5.06 9.56 11.28
CA ARG A 43 -5.04 10.04 12.66
C ARG A 43 -6.23 9.42 13.40
N VAL A 44 -5.94 8.62 14.42
CA VAL A 44 -6.95 8.03 15.28
C VAL A 44 -7.12 8.92 16.51
N ALA A 45 -7.99 9.92 16.39
CA ALA A 45 -8.35 10.86 17.46
C ALA A 45 -7.12 11.31 18.29
N ASN A 46 -7.16 11.10 19.61
CA ASN A 46 -6.08 11.37 20.57
C ASN A 46 -5.15 10.17 20.81
N LEU A 47 -5.33 9.06 20.09
CA LEU A 47 -4.52 7.83 20.23
C LEU A 47 -3.26 7.83 19.35
N GLY A 48 -3.16 8.77 18.41
CA GLY A 48 -1.97 8.97 17.58
C GLY A 48 -2.22 8.70 16.10
N THR A 49 -1.15 8.37 15.38
CA THR A 49 -1.17 8.10 13.94
C THR A 49 -0.91 6.62 13.70
N ILE A 50 -1.72 6.02 12.84
CA ILE A 50 -1.49 4.67 12.32
C ILE A 50 -1.10 4.80 10.85
N SER A 51 -0.04 4.09 10.45
CA SER A 51 0.53 4.12 9.12
C SER A 51 0.62 2.72 8.51
N TYR A 52 0.49 2.65 7.19
CA TYR A 52 0.70 1.45 6.37
C TYR A 52 1.71 1.76 5.27
N ALA A 53 2.73 0.91 5.12
CA ALA A 53 3.77 1.06 4.12
C ALA A 53 3.57 0.08 2.97
N PHE A 54 3.79 0.51 1.73
CA PHE A 54 3.61 -0.31 0.54
C PHE A 54 4.89 -0.33 -0.30
N GLU A 55 5.34 -1.52 -0.65
CA GLU A 55 6.44 -1.76 -1.58
C GLU A 55 5.89 -2.48 -2.82
N VAL A 56 5.99 -1.86 -3.98
CA VAL A 56 5.56 -2.40 -5.26
C VAL A 56 6.73 -3.17 -5.87
N HIS A 57 6.63 -4.49 -5.93
CA HIS A 57 7.70 -5.31 -6.49
C HIS A 57 7.32 -5.84 -7.86
N ARG A 58 8.01 -5.40 -8.91
CA ARG A 58 7.86 -5.95 -10.27
C ARG A 58 9.09 -6.74 -10.73
N LYS A 59 10.28 -6.17 -10.53
CA LYS A 59 11.58 -6.69 -10.92
C LYS A 59 12.63 -6.21 -9.91
N GLY A 60 13.76 -6.91 -9.82
CA GLY A 60 14.84 -6.57 -8.90
C GLY A 60 15.04 -7.63 -7.82
N SER A 61 15.71 -7.23 -6.73
CA SER A 61 16.03 -8.14 -5.63
C SER A 61 14.93 -8.11 -4.57
N ARG A 62 14.31 -9.27 -4.33
CA ARG A 62 13.31 -9.46 -3.26
C ARG A 62 13.95 -9.28 -1.88
N ASP A 63 15.19 -9.71 -1.68
CA ASP A 63 15.94 -9.45 -0.44
C ASP A 63 16.05 -7.96 -0.13
N SER A 64 16.26 -7.12 -1.16
CA SER A 64 16.33 -5.67 -0.99
C SER A 64 14.98 -5.07 -0.62
N ALA A 65 13.91 -5.52 -1.28
CA ALA A 65 12.54 -5.12 -0.93
C ALA A 65 12.19 -5.52 0.52
N ILE A 66 12.47 -6.77 0.91
CA ILE A 66 12.26 -7.28 2.28
C ILE A 66 13.05 -6.45 3.29
N LEU A 67 14.31 -6.11 2.98
CA LEU A 67 15.14 -5.28 3.85
C LEU A 67 14.56 -3.87 4.03
N ASN A 68 14.02 -3.25 2.97
CA ASN A 68 13.33 -1.97 3.07
C ASN A 68 12.10 -2.06 3.99
N LEU A 69 11.31 -3.13 3.84
CA LEU A 69 10.13 -3.37 4.68
C LEU A 69 10.49 -3.57 6.16
N GLN A 70 11.54 -4.33 6.45
CA GLN A 70 12.04 -4.49 7.82
C GLN A 70 12.51 -3.17 8.44
N ARG A 71 13.12 -2.29 7.63
CA ARG A 71 13.60 -0.98 8.08
C ARG A 71 12.45 -0.03 8.35
N VAL A 72 11.46 0.09 7.45
CA VAL A 72 10.32 1.01 7.65
C VAL A 72 9.48 0.59 8.87
N ARG A 73 9.34 -0.71 9.13
CA ARG A 73 8.60 -1.24 10.29
C ARG A 73 9.16 -0.77 11.64
N ARG A 74 10.41 -0.29 11.69
CA ARG A 74 10.99 0.24 12.92
C ARG A 74 10.34 1.56 13.37
N ASP A 75 9.65 2.26 12.46
CA ASP A 75 8.79 3.38 12.83
C ASP A 75 7.58 2.85 13.62
N PRO A 76 7.36 3.32 14.88
CA PRO A 76 6.31 2.79 15.73
C PRO A 76 4.88 3.12 15.25
N THR A 77 4.73 4.05 14.30
CA THR A 77 3.43 4.35 13.69
C THR A 77 3.06 3.32 12.61
N ILE A 78 4.02 2.54 12.09
CA ILE A 78 3.78 1.55 11.03
C ILE A 78 3.17 0.29 11.62
N GLN A 79 1.88 0.07 11.36
CA GLN A 79 1.15 -1.10 11.81
C GLN A 79 1.34 -2.31 10.88
N LYS A 80 1.37 -2.06 9.57
CA LYS A 80 1.61 -3.08 8.55
C LYS A 80 2.55 -2.55 7.47
N VAL A 81 3.30 -3.47 6.89
CA VAL A 81 4.01 -3.30 5.64
C VAL A 81 3.40 -4.23 4.61
N VAL A 82 3.24 -3.80 3.37
CA VAL A 82 2.48 -4.52 2.35
C VAL A 82 3.33 -4.67 1.10
N VAL A 83 3.52 -5.91 0.65
CA VAL A 83 4.10 -6.19 -0.66
C VAL A 83 2.98 -6.17 -1.69
N VAL A 84 3.15 -5.40 -2.76
CA VAL A 84 2.21 -5.34 -3.89
C VAL A 84 2.87 -5.91 -5.14
N SER A 85 2.29 -6.97 -5.72
CA SER A 85 2.86 -7.63 -6.90
C SER A 85 1.87 -8.57 -7.60
N THR A 86 2.36 -9.35 -8.57
CA THR A 86 1.62 -10.48 -9.15
C THR A 86 1.50 -11.63 -8.13
N ARG A 87 0.52 -12.51 -8.32
CA ARG A 87 0.30 -13.68 -7.45
C ARG A 87 1.57 -14.53 -7.28
N ASP A 88 2.28 -14.79 -8.37
CA ASP A 88 3.48 -15.64 -8.37
C ASP A 88 4.62 -15.01 -7.57
N GLU A 89 4.86 -13.71 -7.75
CA GLU A 89 5.86 -12.98 -6.97
C GLU A 89 5.48 -12.92 -5.49
N LEU A 90 4.22 -12.66 -5.15
CA LEU A 90 3.76 -12.68 -3.75
C LEU A 90 3.97 -14.06 -3.10
N ASN A 91 3.79 -15.15 -3.83
CA ASN A 91 4.10 -16.49 -3.32
C ASN A 91 5.59 -16.66 -3.04
N ARG A 92 6.47 -16.12 -3.88
CA ARG A 92 7.93 -16.12 -3.64
C ARG A 92 8.30 -15.29 -2.41
N PHE A 93 7.68 -14.13 -2.21
CA PHE A 93 7.88 -13.34 -0.98
C PHE A 93 7.45 -14.09 0.26
N ARG A 94 6.30 -14.80 0.23
CA ARG A 94 5.85 -15.62 1.37
C ARG A 94 6.90 -16.63 1.79
N LEU A 95 7.47 -17.37 0.82
CA LEU A 95 8.48 -18.38 1.09
C LEU A 95 9.78 -17.79 1.68
N GLU A 96 10.23 -16.62 1.21
CA GLU A 96 11.41 -15.98 1.80
C GLU A 96 11.15 -15.46 3.21
N ILE A 97 9.99 -14.82 3.41
CA ILE A 97 9.60 -14.20 4.67
C ILE A 97 9.28 -15.26 5.74
N GLU A 98 8.86 -16.47 5.36
CA GLU A 98 8.61 -17.59 6.29
C GLU A 98 9.79 -17.91 7.21
N SER A 99 11.02 -17.66 6.75
CA SER A 99 12.25 -17.88 7.53
C SER A 99 12.57 -16.77 8.55
N LEU A 100 11.82 -15.66 8.54
CA LEU A 100 12.06 -14.47 9.35
C LEU A 100 11.29 -14.50 10.68
N ASP A 101 11.59 -13.55 11.57
CA ASP A 101 10.98 -13.46 12.89
C ASP A 101 9.44 -13.33 12.82
N GLU A 102 8.75 -13.95 13.77
CA GLU A 102 7.28 -13.99 13.82
C GLU A 102 6.66 -12.58 13.84
N GLY A 103 7.31 -11.63 14.52
CA GLY A 103 6.86 -10.25 14.54
C GLY A 103 6.83 -9.65 13.13
N PHE A 104 7.87 -9.88 12.33
CA PHE A 104 7.90 -9.39 10.96
C PHE A 104 6.90 -10.12 10.07
N ARG A 105 6.84 -11.46 10.16
CA ARG A 105 5.90 -12.27 9.38
C ARG A 105 4.45 -11.83 9.60
N THR A 106 4.06 -11.54 10.84
CA THR A 106 2.70 -11.09 11.18
C THR A 106 2.44 -9.64 10.78
N ALA A 107 3.47 -8.81 10.59
CA ALA A 107 3.33 -7.43 10.14
C ALA A 107 3.22 -7.29 8.61
N VAL A 108 3.60 -8.31 7.84
CA VAL A 108 3.57 -8.27 6.37
C VAL A 108 2.17 -8.62 5.83
N GLY A 109 1.63 -7.73 5.00
CA GLY A 109 0.49 -7.97 4.12
C GLY A 109 0.94 -8.24 2.68
N TYR A 110 0.06 -8.87 1.90
CA TYR A 110 0.30 -9.19 0.49
C TYR A 110 -0.91 -8.75 -0.31
N PHE A 111 -0.71 -7.90 -1.30
CA PHE A 111 -1.78 -7.33 -2.10
C PHE A 111 -1.53 -7.60 -3.58
N GLU A 112 -2.37 -8.43 -4.21
CA GLU A 112 -2.21 -8.68 -5.64
C GLU A 112 -2.65 -7.46 -6.45
N VAL A 113 -1.91 -7.10 -7.49
CA VAL A 113 -2.29 -5.98 -8.38
C VAL A 113 -3.69 -6.17 -8.99
N GLN A 114 -4.11 -7.41 -9.26
CA GLN A 114 -5.48 -7.68 -9.72
C GLN A 114 -6.54 -7.39 -8.65
N ASP A 115 -6.22 -7.63 -7.37
CA ASP A 115 -7.11 -7.27 -6.26
C ASP A 115 -7.18 -5.75 -6.09
N LEU A 116 -6.06 -5.03 -6.28
CA LEU A 116 -6.01 -3.57 -6.26
C LEU A 116 -6.91 -2.95 -7.34
N GLN A 117 -6.82 -3.43 -8.57
CA GLN A 117 -7.67 -2.97 -9.68
C GLN A 117 -9.15 -3.19 -9.37
N ARG A 118 -9.52 -4.40 -8.88
CA ARG A 118 -10.89 -4.68 -8.45
C ARG A 118 -11.36 -3.75 -7.32
N ALA A 119 -10.50 -3.45 -6.36
CA ALA A 119 -10.82 -2.55 -5.26
C ALA A 119 -11.11 -1.13 -5.76
N LEU A 120 -10.34 -0.62 -6.72
CA LEU A 120 -10.57 0.66 -7.36
C LEU A 120 -11.90 0.68 -8.13
N ASP A 121 -12.20 -0.37 -8.92
CA ASP A 121 -13.47 -0.48 -9.65
C ASP A 121 -14.68 -0.45 -8.69
N HIS A 122 -14.57 -1.17 -7.57
CA HIS A 122 -15.60 -1.16 -6.53
C HIS A 122 -15.74 0.18 -5.83
N LEU A 123 -14.62 0.86 -5.56
CA LEU A 123 -14.63 2.20 -4.98
C LEU A 123 -15.28 3.21 -5.93
N GLN A 124 -14.98 3.13 -7.23
CA GLN A 124 -15.61 3.98 -8.24
C GLN A 124 -17.12 3.72 -8.31
N THR A 125 -17.53 2.45 -8.32
CA THR A 125 -18.94 2.07 -8.29
C THR A 125 -19.66 2.65 -7.06
N LEU A 126 -19.04 2.59 -5.89
CA LEU A 126 -19.57 3.19 -4.67
C LEU A 126 -19.68 4.71 -4.79
N LYS A 127 -18.64 5.39 -5.27
CA LYS A 127 -18.64 6.85 -5.50
C LYS A 127 -19.79 7.26 -6.42
N ASP A 128 -20.03 6.52 -7.50
CA ASP A 128 -21.11 6.81 -8.45
C ASP A 128 -22.51 6.65 -7.82
N ILE A 129 -22.72 5.62 -7.00
CA ILE A 129 -23.96 5.44 -6.24
C ILE A 129 -24.16 6.59 -5.26
N LEU A 130 -23.15 6.95 -4.47
CA LEU A 130 -23.22 8.03 -3.50
C LEU A 130 -23.49 9.39 -4.18
N LYS A 131 -22.90 9.64 -5.34
CA LYS A 131 -23.18 10.82 -6.16
C LYS A 131 -24.63 10.86 -6.64
N THR A 132 -25.16 9.73 -7.08
CA THR A 132 -26.58 9.60 -7.49
C THR A 132 -27.53 9.88 -6.33
N LEU A 133 -27.15 9.50 -5.11
CA LEU A 133 -27.91 9.77 -3.89
C LEU A 133 -27.73 11.20 -3.35
N GLY A 134 -26.85 12.02 -3.95
CA GLY A 134 -26.53 13.36 -3.47
C GLY A 134 -25.69 13.39 -2.19
N LEU A 135 -25.01 12.29 -1.86
CA LEU A 135 -24.17 12.14 -0.65
C LEU A 135 -22.70 12.51 -0.90
N LEU A 136 -22.31 12.71 -2.15
CA LEU A 136 -21.02 13.28 -2.54
C LEU A 136 -21.28 14.54 -3.35
N SER A 137 -20.71 15.66 -2.91
CA SER A 137 -20.69 16.91 -3.67
C SER A 137 -19.70 16.83 -4.82
N SER A 138 -20.00 17.54 -5.92
CA SER A 138 -19.16 17.59 -7.13
C SER A 138 -17.80 18.27 -6.92
N ASP A 139 -17.60 18.96 -5.80
CA ASP A 139 -16.52 19.93 -5.57
C ASP A 139 -15.41 19.43 -4.61
N GLY A 140 -15.40 18.14 -4.26
CA GLY A 140 -14.55 17.63 -3.18
C GLY A 140 -13.24 16.94 -3.57
N LEU A 141 -12.79 17.01 -4.83
CA LEU A 141 -11.67 16.17 -5.31
C LEU A 141 -10.56 16.92 -6.08
N LEU A 142 -10.58 18.25 -6.10
CA LEU A 142 -9.50 19.05 -6.67
C LEU A 142 -9.34 20.34 -5.87
N ASP A 143 -8.54 20.30 -4.81
CA ASP A 143 -7.76 21.44 -4.29
C ASP A 143 -6.48 20.90 -3.63
#